data_AF-A0A100WIT4-F1
#
_entry.id   AF-A0A100WIT4-F1
#
_cell.length_a   1.000
_cell.length_b   1.000
_cell.length_c   1.000
_cell.angle_alpha   90.00
_cell.angle_beta   90.00
_cell.angle_gamma   90.00
#
_symmetry.space_group_name_H-M   'P 1'
#
loop_
_entity.id
_entity.type
_entity.pdbx_description
1 polymer ?
#
loop_
_entity_poly.entity_id
_entity_poly.type
_entity_poly.pdbx_seq_one_letter_code
_entity_poly.pdbx_strand_id
1 'polypeptide(L)'
;MTALGAAIISRNARALGWIATAFGATIIASHVESGSTRWTAAAWTYALEVPGSPATWGAVILAAGLALLYGCRRESIRARLLGARIAFLWFCALDAAAVLAFTSDMLDNPVDTVNPLAVIAWTCFAVMYRLHIKDENRRA
;
A
#
# COMPACT_ATOMS: atom_id res chain seq x y z
N MET A 1 -16.01 -23.71 -6.26
CA MET A 1 -15.79 -22.37 -6.87
C MET A 1 -15.82 -22.54 -8.39
N THR A 2 -16.48 -21.64 -9.14
CA THR A 2 -16.56 -21.74 -10.61
C THR A 2 -15.27 -21.29 -11.28
N ALA A 3 -15.00 -21.75 -12.51
CA ALA A 3 -13.87 -21.29 -13.33
C ALA A 3 -13.88 -19.76 -13.54
N LEU A 4 -15.08 -19.16 -13.61
CA LEU A 4 -15.25 -17.70 -13.68
C LEU A 4 -14.77 -17.01 -12.39
N GLY A 5 -15.16 -17.53 -11.21
CA GLY A 5 -14.67 -17.03 -9.92
C GLY A 5 -13.15 -17.23 -9.76
N ALA A 6 -12.61 -18.31 -10.34
CA ALA A 6 -11.17 -18.55 -10.40
C ALA A 6 -10.43 -17.41 -11.13
N ALA A 7 -10.93 -17.05 -12.32
CA ALA A 7 -10.36 -16.02 -13.19
C ALA A 7 -10.46 -14.59 -12.62
N ILE A 8 -11.59 -14.23 -12.00
CA ILE A 8 -11.81 -12.89 -11.45
C ILE A 8 -10.79 -12.55 -10.37
N ILE A 9 -10.59 -13.44 -9.39
CA ILE A 9 -9.64 -13.19 -8.29
C ILE A 9 -8.20 -13.15 -8.83
N SER A 10 -7.84 -13.94 -9.86
CA SER A 10 -6.52 -13.85 -10.51
C SER A 10 -6.30 -12.49 -11.19
N ARG A 11 -7.34 -11.95 -11.85
CA ARG A 11 -7.29 -10.62 -12.46
C ARG A 11 -7.16 -9.53 -11.40
N ASN A 12 -7.93 -9.62 -10.33
CA ASN A 12 -7.87 -8.68 -9.21
C ASN A 12 -6.50 -8.72 -8.52
N ALA A 13 -5.93 -9.91 -8.33
CA ALA A 13 -4.59 -10.08 -7.81
C ALA A 13 -3.57 -9.34 -8.68
N ARG A 14 -3.59 -9.53 -10.02
CA ARG A 14 -2.68 -8.80 -10.92
C ARG A 14 -2.85 -7.29 -10.83
N ALA A 15 -4.07 -6.79 -10.78
CA ALA A 15 -4.34 -5.35 -10.66
C ALA A 15 -3.78 -4.77 -9.35
N LEU A 16 -4.05 -5.43 -8.22
CA LEU A 16 -3.51 -5.07 -6.92
C LEU A 16 -1.97 -5.12 -6.91
N GLY A 17 -1.39 -6.19 -7.47
CA GLY A 17 0.06 -6.33 -7.62
C GLY A 17 0.69 -5.16 -8.39
N TRP A 18 0.10 -4.77 -9.51
CA TRP A 18 0.57 -3.60 -10.28
C TRP A 18 0.42 -2.29 -9.53
N ILE A 19 -0.68 -2.08 -8.79
CA ILE A 19 -0.87 -0.89 -7.97
C ILE A 19 0.23 -0.79 -6.91
N ALA A 20 0.49 -1.86 -6.15
CA ALA A 20 1.56 -1.88 -5.15
C ALA A 20 2.94 -1.65 -5.77
N THR A 21 3.23 -2.30 -6.90
CA THR A 21 4.51 -2.14 -7.60
C THR A 21 4.71 -0.72 -8.12
N ALA A 22 3.71 -0.14 -8.79
CA ALA A 22 3.79 1.23 -9.30
C ALA A 22 3.93 2.23 -8.15
N PHE A 23 3.15 2.06 -7.08
CA PHE A 23 3.21 2.94 -5.92
C PHE A 23 4.58 2.88 -5.21
N GLY A 24 5.11 1.69 -4.99
CA GLY A 24 6.45 1.51 -4.41
C GLY A 24 7.56 2.09 -5.27
N ALA A 25 7.49 1.90 -6.59
CA ALA A 25 8.42 2.50 -7.53
C ALA A 25 8.34 4.04 -7.48
N THR A 26 7.14 4.61 -7.43
CA THR A 26 6.93 6.07 -7.32
C THR A 26 7.50 6.63 -6.02
N ILE A 27 7.31 5.95 -4.88
CA ILE A 27 7.89 6.36 -3.58
C ILE A 27 9.43 6.38 -3.66
N ILE A 28 10.03 5.33 -4.22
CA ILE A 28 11.49 5.25 -4.38
C ILE A 28 11.99 6.32 -5.36
N ALA A 29 11.35 6.47 -6.51
CA ALA A 29 11.72 7.48 -7.50
C ALA A 29 11.62 8.89 -6.92
N SER A 30 10.53 9.17 -6.19
CA SER A 30 10.35 10.43 -5.47
C SER A 30 11.44 10.62 -4.44
N HIS A 31 11.91 9.56 -3.78
CA HIS A 31 13.00 9.63 -2.80
C HIS A 31 14.33 10.01 -3.46
N VAL A 32 14.64 9.38 -4.60
CA VAL A 32 15.87 9.63 -5.36
C VAL A 32 15.87 11.01 -6.01
N GLU A 33 14.75 11.43 -6.63
CA GLU A 33 14.64 12.72 -7.31
C GLU A 33 14.69 13.90 -6.33
N SER A 34 14.14 13.73 -5.14
CA SER A 34 13.85 14.88 -4.27
C SER A 34 14.95 15.25 -3.28
N GLY A 35 16.13 14.62 -3.31
CA GLY A 35 17.28 14.90 -2.42
C GLY A 35 17.05 16.05 -1.43
N SER A 36 16.38 15.73 -0.30
CA SER A 36 15.95 16.60 0.82
C SER A 36 14.65 17.46 0.76
N THR A 37 14.02 17.78 -0.38
CA THR A 37 13.07 18.93 -0.44
C THR A 37 11.57 18.63 -0.67
N ARG A 38 11.15 17.44 -1.16
CA ARG A 38 9.71 17.14 -1.42
C ARG A 38 9.00 16.26 -0.39
N TRP A 39 9.70 15.75 0.62
CA TRP A 39 9.07 14.98 1.72
C TRP A 39 8.42 15.87 2.78
N THR A 40 8.18 17.15 2.46
CA THR A 40 7.55 18.15 3.34
C THR A 40 6.03 18.04 3.42
N ALA A 41 5.40 17.07 2.74
CA ALA A 41 3.98 16.84 2.97
C ALA A 41 3.82 16.19 4.35
N ALA A 42 3.00 16.77 5.22
CA ALA A 42 2.85 16.39 6.63
C ALA A 42 2.60 14.89 6.88
N ALA A 43 1.86 14.21 5.99
CA ALA A 43 1.67 12.76 6.08
C ALA A 43 2.99 11.97 6.01
N TRP A 44 4.00 12.50 5.32
CA TRP A 44 5.35 11.94 5.30
C TRP A 44 6.17 12.31 6.52
N THR A 45 5.93 13.46 7.15
CA THR A 45 6.54 13.82 8.45
C THR A 45 6.21 12.77 9.51
N TYR A 46 4.93 12.37 9.63
CA TYR A 46 4.52 11.29 10.54
C TYR A 46 4.97 9.91 10.05
N ALA A 47 4.97 9.65 8.74
CA ALA A 47 5.51 8.38 8.22
C ALA A 47 7.02 8.23 8.46
N LEU A 48 7.76 9.33 8.56
CA LEU A 48 9.19 9.39 8.91
C LEU A 48 9.44 9.14 10.41
N GLU A 49 8.43 9.32 11.27
CA GLU A 49 8.51 8.95 12.70
C GLU A 49 8.42 7.43 12.91
N VAL A 50 7.88 6.71 11.93
CA VAL A 50 7.88 5.25 11.96
C VAL A 50 9.25 4.76 11.48
N PRO A 51 9.93 3.84 12.20
CA PRO A 51 11.29 3.43 11.89
C PRO A 51 11.44 2.91 10.44
N GLY A 52 12.34 3.55 9.70
CA GLY A 52 12.63 3.24 8.30
C GLY A 52 12.64 4.51 7.44
N SER A 53 13.48 4.56 6.41
CA SER A 53 13.45 5.68 5.45
C SER A 53 12.25 5.53 4.49
N PRO A 54 11.77 6.60 3.84
CA PRO A 54 10.71 6.50 2.83
C PRO A 54 11.10 5.53 1.68
N ALA A 55 12.39 5.41 1.38
CA ALA A 55 12.90 4.41 0.45
C ALA A 55 12.65 2.98 0.94
N THR A 56 12.83 2.68 2.23
CA THR A 56 12.50 1.35 2.79
C THR A 56 11.00 1.06 2.74
N TRP A 57 10.16 2.07 2.97
CA TRP A 57 8.71 1.94 2.82
C TRP A 57 8.32 1.63 1.37
N GLY A 58 8.89 2.36 0.42
CA GLY A 58 8.73 2.13 -1.02
C GLY A 58 9.22 0.74 -1.45
N ALA A 59 10.36 0.29 -0.91
CA ALA A 59 10.91 -1.04 -1.19
C ALA A 59 10.01 -2.17 -0.66
N VAL A 60 9.43 -2.01 0.53
CA VAL A 60 8.51 -3.00 1.12
C VAL A 60 7.25 -3.15 0.27
N ILE A 61 6.59 -2.05 -0.10
CA ILE A 61 5.37 -2.13 -0.92
C ILE A 61 5.67 -2.59 -2.35
N LEU A 62 6.83 -2.22 -2.90
CA LEU A 62 7.32 -2.75 -4.19
C LEU A 62 7.50 -4.27 -4.12
N ALA A 63 8.20 -4.77 -3.08
CA ALA A 63 8.40 -6.20 -2.87
C ALA A 63 7.07 -6.95 -2.68
N ALA A 64 6.10 -6.34 -1.98
CA ALA A 64 4.75 -6.89 -1.83
C ALA A 64 4.05 -7.05 -3.18
N GLY A 65 4.07 -6.00 -4.01
CA GLY A 65 3.51 -6.04 -5.37
C GLY A 65 4.18 -7.07 -6.26
N LEU A 66 5.51 -7.14 -6.24
CA LEU A 66 6.29 -8.12 -7.00
C LEU A 66 6.01 -9.57 -6.55
N ALA A 67 5.92 -9.81 -5.24
CA ALA A 67 5.56 -11.13 -4.70
C ALA A 67 4.16 -11.57 -5.15
N LEU A 68 3.22 -10.63 -5.20
CA LEU A 68 1.85 -10.86 -5.62
C LEU A 68 1.76 -11.14 -7.13
N LEU A 69 2.47 -10.36 -7.96
CA LEU A 69 2.60 -10.59 -9.41
C LEU A 69 3.31 -11.91 -9.72
N TYR A 70 4.38 -12.23 -8.98
CA TYR A 70 5.08 -13.50 -9.08
C TYR A 70 4.16 -14.68 -8.73
N GLY A 71 3.38 -14.57 -7.65
CA GLY A 71 2.37 -15.56 -7.28
C GLY A 71 1.26 -15.72 -8.31
N CYS A 72 0.93 -14.67 -9.08
CA CYS A 72 0.03 -14.78 -10.22
C CYS A 72 0.69 -15.55 -11.38
N ARG A 73 1.94 -15.22 -11.72
CA ARG A 73 2.68 -15.85 -12.83
C ARG A 73 2.97 -17.33 -12.58
N ARG A 74 3.29 -17.70 -11.34
CA ARG A 74 3.61 -19.08 -10.94
C ARG A 74 2.41 -19.85 -10.40
N GLU A 75 1.22 -19.24 -10.43
CA GLU A 75 0.00 -19.78 -9.82
C GLU A 75 0.11 -20.12 -8.32
N SER A 76 1.15 -19.64 -7.64
CA SER A 76 1.40 -19.88 -6.22
C SER A 76 0.50 -19.04 -5.32
N ILE A 77 -0.49 -19.70 -4.68
CA ILE A 77 -1.39 -19.10 -3.69
C ILE A 77 -0.58 -18.50 -2.53
N ARG A 78 0.47 -19.20 -2.06
CA ARG A 78 1.30 -18.74 -0.93
C ARG A 78 1.98 -17.40 -1.23
N ALA A 79 2.54 -17.25 -2.42
CA ALA A 79 3.19 -16.00 -2.82
C ALA A 79 2.17 -14.85 -2.99
N ARG A 80 0.98 -15.13 -3.55
CA ARG A 80 -0.11 -14.14 -3.63
C ARG A 80 -0.57 -13.67 -2.25
N LEU A 81 -0.82 -14.61 -1.34
CA LEU A 81 -1.22 -14.31 0.04
C LEU A 81 -0.14 -13.53 0.80
N LEU A 82 1.14 -13.89 0.63
CA LEU A 82 2.25 -13.15 1.25
C LEU A 82 2.28 -11.71 0.77
N GLY A 83 2.30 -11.48 -0.55
CA GLY A 83 2.28 -10.14 -1.13
C GLY A 83 1.06 -9.33 -0.69
N ALA A 84 -0.12 -9.95 -0.71
CA ALA A 84 -1.37 -9.28 -0.32
C ALA A 84 -1.40 -8.90 1.17
N ARG A 85 -0.86 -9.75 2.06
CA ARG A 85 -0.77 -9.46 3.50
C ARG A 85 0.21 -8.33 3.79
N ILE A 86 1.38 -8.33 3.15
CA ILE A 86 2.35 -7.24 3.30
C ILE A 86 1.74 -5.93 2.81
N ALA A 87 1.12 -5.92 1.62
CA ALA A 87 0.47 -4.72 1.09
C ALA A 87 -0.69 -4.24 1.99
N PHE A 88 -1.52 -5.15 2.50
CA PHE A 88 -2.59 -4.82 3.45
C PHE A 88 -2.06 -4.10 4.69
N LEU A 89 -1.07 -4.68 5.37
CA LEU A 89 -0.48 -4.08 6.57
C LEU A 89 0.17 -2.73 6.27
N TRP A 90 0.82 -2.62 5.12
CA TRP A 90 1.47 -1.39 4.67
C TRP A 90 0.44 -0.27 4.42
N PHE A 91 -0.66 -0.55 3.72
CA PHE A 91 -1.73 0.45 3.52
C PHE A 91 -2.46 0.81 4.81
N CYS A 92 -2.61 -0.12 5.76
CA CYS A 92 -3.11 0.21 7.10
C CYS A 92 -2.17 1.14 7.87
N ALA A 93 -0.85 0.94 7.78
CA ALA A 93 0.12 1.81 8.40
C ALA A 93 0.09 3.22 7.79
N LEU A 94 -0.04 3.32 6.47
CA LEU A 94 -0.16 4.60 5.77
C LEU A 94 -1.46 5.33 6.11
N ASP A 95 -2.57 4.59 6.23
CA ASP A 95 -3.87 5.12 6.66
C ASP A 95 -3.78 5.69 8.08
N ALA A 96 -3.19 4.94 9.02
CA ALA A 96 -2.97 5.42 10.39
C ALA A 96 -2.09 6.67 10.44
N ALA A 97 -1.00 6.72 9.66
CA ALA A 97 -0.15 7.90 9.57
C ALA A 97 -0.90 9.12 8.99
N ALA A 98 -1.74 8.91 7.97
CA ALA A 98 -2.57 9.96 7.39
C ALA A 98 -3.63 10.48 8.38
N VAL A 99 -4.23 9.60 9.19
CA VAL A 99 -5.19 9.98 10.25
C VAL A 99 -4.50 10.78 11.35
N LEU A 100 -3.31 10.36 11.80
CA LEU A 100 -2.53 11.09 12.80
C LEU A 100 -2.17 12.49 12.30
N ALA A 101 -1.67 12.58 11.06
CA ALA A 101 -1.33 13.85 10.43
C ALA A 101 -2.56 14.77 10.33
N PHE A 102 -3.68 14.26 9.82
CA PHE A 102 -4.93 15.01 9.74
C PHE A 102 -5.44 15.46 11.12
N THR A 103 -5.28 14.63 12.15
CA THR A 103 -5.67 14.98 13.51
C THR A 103 -4.79 16.10 14.07
N SER A 104 -3.48 16.09 13.79
CA SER A 104 -2.59 17.17 14.20
C SER A 104 -2.92 18.48 13.48
N ASP A 105 -3.24 18.43 12.18
CA ASP A 105 -3.65 19.63 11.42
C ASP A 105 -4.92 20.28 11.98
N MET A 106 -5.81 19.48 12.59
CA MET A 106 -7.00 20.01 13.25
C MET A 106 -6.71 20.65 14.63
N LEU A 107 -5.55 20.35 15.23
CA LEU A 107 -5.18 20.78 16.58
C LEU A 107 -4.10 21.89 16.58
N ASP A 108 -3.24 21.95 15.56
CA ASP A 108 -2.14 22.92 15.43
C ASP A 108 -2.48 24.09 14.47
N ASN A 109 -1.91 25.25 14.76
CA ASN A 109 -1.95 26.45 13.91
C ASN A 109 -0.48 26.79 13.56
N PRO A 110 0.04 26.47 12.36
CA PRO A 110 -0.63 26.50 11.05
C PRO A 110 -1.02 25.13 10.48
N VAL A 111 -1.99 25.14 9.56
CA VAL A 111 -2.49 23.97 8.82
C VAL A 111 -1.38 23.37 7.97
N ASP A 112 -0.87 22.22 8.38
CA ASP A 112 -0.17 21.32 7.49
C ASP A 112 -1.22 20.77 6.50
N THR A 113 -0.92 20.73 5.20
CA THR A 113 -1.94 20.47 4.17
C THR A 113 -2.15 18.97 3.94
N VAL A 114 -2.60 18.20 4.92
CA VAL A 114 -2.96 16.79 4.68
C VAL A 114 -4.23 16.73 3.84
N ASN A 115 -4.15 16.07 2.68
CA ASN A 115 -5.31 15.85 1.84
C ASN A 115 -6.21 14.76 2.49
N PRO A 116 -7.44 15.08 2.95
CA PRO A 116 -8.32 14.11 3.59
C PRO A 116 -8.75 12.97 2.65
N LEU A 117 -8.67 13.18 1.33
CA LEU A 117 -8.91 12.13 0.34
C LEU A 117 -7.85 11.02 0.41
N ALA A 118 -6.67 11.30 0.96
CA ALA A 118 -5.62 10.30 1.14
C ALA A 118 -6.06 9.22 2.15
N VAL A 119 -6.67 9.60 3.29
CA VAL A 119 -7.21 8.66 4.28
C VAL A 119 -8.24 7.74 3.64
N ILE A 120 -9.21 8.30 2.92
CA ILE A 120 -10.25 7.51 2.22
C ILE A 120 -9.61 6.53 1.23
N ALA A 121 -8.63 7.00 0.44
CA ALA A 121 -7.95 6.16 -0.54
C ALA A 121 -7.18 5.00 0.11
N TRP A 122 -6.41 5.25 1.18
CA TRP A 122 -5.62 4.23 1.87
C TRP A 122 -6.49 3.19 2.54
N THR A 123 -7.56 3.63 3.22
CA THR A 123 -8.60 2.73 3.75
C THR A 123 -9.19 1.85 2.64
N CYS A 124 -9.58 2.43 1.49
CA CYS A 124 -10.12 1.66 0.37
C CYS A 124 -9.14 0.59 -0.14
N PHE A 125 -7.87 0.95 -0.35
CA PHE A 125 -6.86 -0.01 -0.78
C PHE A 125 -6.68 -1.14 0.24
N ALA A 126 -6.56 -0.83 1.53
CA ALA A 126 -6.47 -1.83 2.59
C ALA A 126 -7.66 -2.81 2.57
N VAL A 127 -8.89 -2.29 2.41
CA VAL A 127 -10.09 -3.13 2.29
C VAL A 127 -10.02 -4.05 1.06
N MET A 128 -9.59 -3.55 -0.09
CA MET A 128 -9.44 -4.37 -1.30
C MET A 128 -8.44 -5.52 -1.10
N TYR A 129 -7.30 -5.27 -0.46
CA TYR A 129 -6.33 -6.33 -0.13
C TYR A 129 -6.91 -7.33 0.88
N ARG A 130 -7.64 -6.87 1.90
CA ARG A 130 -8.31 -7.75 2.88
C ARG A 130 -9.34 -8.66 2.22
N LEU A 131 -10.17 -8.12 1.33
CA LEU A 131 -11.14 -8.89 0.55
C LEU A 131 -10.44 -9.93 -0.33
N HIS A 132 -9.36 -9.54 -1.01
CA HIS A 132 -8.57 -10.47 -1.81
C HIS A 132 -7.97 -11.63 -0.96
N ILE A 133 -7.43 -11.33 0.22
CA ILE A 133 -6.92 -12.36 1.15
C ILE A 133 -8.03 -13.33 1.57
N LYS A 134 -9.22 -12.80 1.90
CA LYS A 134 -10.39 -13.61 2.26
C LYS A 134 -10.79 -14.54 1.12
N ASP A 135 -10.77 -14.03 -0.11
CA ASP A 135 -11.12 -14.79 -1.30
C ASP A 135 -10.08 -15.86 -1.64
N GLU A 136 -8.78 -15.59 -1.50
CA GLU A 136 -7.73 -16.61 -1.69
C GLU A 136 -7.77 -17.69 -0.59
N ASN A 137 -8.02 -17.32 0.67
CA ASN A 137 -8.16 -18.30 1.76
C ASN A 137 -9.37 -19.23 1.58
N ARG A 138 -10.44 -18.79 0.90
CA ARG A 138 -11.60 -19.64 0.57
C ARG A 138 -11.30 -20.67 -0.53
N ARG A 139 -10.14 -20.59 -1.18
CA ARG A 139 -9.70 -21.51 -2.24
C ARG A 139 -8.78 -22.62 -1.74
N ALA A 140 -8.04 -22.33 -0.67
CA ALA A 140 -7.11 -23.26 -0.04
C ALA A 140 -7.87 -24.28 0.80
#